data_AF-A0A397TUR7-F1
#
_entry.id   AF-A0A397TUR7-F1
#
_cell.length_a   1.000
_cell.length_b   1.000
_cell.length_c   1.000
_cell.angle_alpha   90.00
_cell.angle_beta   90.00
_cell.angle_gamma   90.00
#
_symmetry.space_group_name_H-M   'P 1'
#
loop_
_entity.id
_entity.type
_entity.pdbx_description
1 polymer ?
#
loop_
_entity_poly.entity_id
_entity_poly.type
_entity_poly.pdbx_seq_one_letter_code
_entity_poly.pdbx_strand_id
1 'polypeptide(L)'
;MTKETSEHFHHVNNMIASWFFGPRAENKEFVKEFYNNVIDLQAEGRMSYFDSADPKFITKQMHNSKEFKDNMEYLRSQLNKLLEKLNERTVPFWSPRYMGHMVTETTMPSNLGYIAALQYNQNNIATEGAPLTTMLEIGVGNQLCEMLGFNPANLNINLDNIDKEDENTYNFGSQEIQSWGHITCDGSVANLESIWAARNLKFYPLSLSLAIEEGQLSFIGKNFSIELANGSVKLFKDCTTWELLNLRPTTVLDIPERLYQKYGITSQFLQASLKDYIIQTVGKDYLEQKFGIMKPSLYFASSTHHYSWPKGCAIVGIGSGNLKSVPVDYAARLDINELDKVLAKCVRNKQAVYAVVAIMGSTEQGACDPLTDIVVLRERYQRRYGLSFVIHADAAWGGYFRTMLIEP
;
A
#
# COMPACT_ATOMS: atom_id res chain seq x y z
N MET A 1 11.89 56.60 -9.62
CA MET A 1 12.09 55.14 -9.75
C MET A 1 11.15 54.46 -8.75
N THR A 2 9.95 54.14 -9.18
CA THR A 2 9.03 53.29 -8.43
C THR A 2 8.59 52.22 -9.41
N LYS A 3 9.38 51.15 -9.47
CA LYS A 3 9.01 49.94 -10.21
C LYS A 3 7.82 49.33 -9.48
N GLU A 4 6.68 49.35 -10.14
CA GLU A 4 5.62 48.37 -9.96
C GLU A 4 6.26 46.97 -9.97
N THR A 5 6.37 46.37 -8.78
CA THR A 5 6.54 44.92 -8.62
C THR A 5 5.17 44.32 -8.40
N SER A 6 4.25 44.50 -9.36
CA SER A 6 3.09 43.62 -9.45
C SER A 6 3.54 42.34 -10.17
N GLU A 7 4.28 41.50 -9.46
CA GLU A 7 4.47 40.13 -9.91
C GLU A 7 3.11 39.44 -9.86
N HIS A 8 2.56 39.25 -11.06
CA HIS A 8 1.40 38.43 -11.32
C HIS A 8 1.72 37.02 -10.80
N PHE A 9 1.29 36.69 -9.58
CA PHE A 9 1.33 35.29 -9.15
C PHE A 9 0.49 34.50 -10.16
N HIS A 10 1.13 33.54 -10.83
CA HIS A 10 0.51 32.66 -11.81
C HIS A 10 -0.78 32.09 -11.22
N HIS A 11 -1.87 32.04 -11.99
CA HIS A 11 -3.19 31.57 -11.52
C HIS A 11 -3.12 30.24 -10.73
N VAL A 12 -2.20 29.35 -11.10
CA VAL A 12 -1.87 28.11 -10.37
C VAL A 12 -1.41 28.35 -8.93
N ASN A 13 -0.59 29.35 -8.66
CA ASN A 13 -0.15 29.67 -7.31
C ASN A 13 -1.32 30.14 -6.43
N ASN A 14 -2.25 30.91 -7.01
CA ASN A 14 -3.45 31.33 -6.30
C ASN A 14 -4.35 30.12 -5.98
N MET A 15 -4.46 29.16 -6.92
CA MET A 15 -5.16 27.90 -6.67
C MET A 15 -4.48 27.14 -5.54
N ILE A 16 -3.18 26.84 -5.61
CA ILE A 16 -2.48 26.07 -4.57
C ILE A 16 -2.54 26.77 -3.20
N ALA A 17 -2.43 28.10 -3.15
CA ALA A 17 -2.52 28.87 -1.91
C ALA A 17 -3.87 28.68 -1.18
N SER A 18 -4.95 28.33 -1.89
CA SER A 18 -6.24 28.05 -1.27
C SER A 18 -6.34 26.66 -0.62
N TRP A 19 -5.30 25.82 -0.71
CA TRP A 19 -5.30 24.45 -0.18
C TRP A 19 -4.56 24.32 1.14
N PHE A 20 -3.93 25.37 1.68
CA PHE A 20 -3.12 25.32 2.90
C PHE A 20 -3.57 26.36 3.92
N PHE A 21 -3.33 26.12 5.22
CA PHE A 21 -3.64 27.08 6.28
C PHE A 21 -2.79 28.36 6.15
N GLY A 22 -1.55 28.17 5.72
CA GLY A 22 -0.60 29.22 5.39
C GLY A 22 0.46 29.43 6.49
N PRO A 23 1.70 29.82 6.12
CA PRO A 23 2.81 30.01 7.07
C PRO A 23 2.55 31.00 8.21
N ARG A 24 1.58 31.92 8.04
CA ARG A 24 1.16 32.90 9.04
C ARG A 24 -0.34 32.82 9.33
N ALA A 25 -0.95 31.67 9.06
CA ALA A 25 -2.38 31.45 9.20
C ALA A 25 -3.22 32.44 8.36
N GLU A 26 -2.77 32.71 7.13
CA GLU A 26 -3.42 33.63 6.19
C GLU A 26 -4.86 33.20 5.89
N ASN A 27 -5.14 31.89 5.86
CA ASN A 27 -6.47 31.33 5.59
C ASN A 27 -7.27 31.02 6.87
N LYS A 28 -6.94 31.65 8.00
CA LYS A 28 -7.53 31.34 9.31
C LYS A 28 -9.04 31.44 9.40
N GLU A 29 -9.62 32.48 8.81
CA GLU A 29 -11.07 32.69 8.92
C GLU A 29 -11.85 31.63 8.13
N PHE A 30 -11.33 31.17 6.98
CA PHE A 30 -11.89 30.01 6.26
C PHE A 30 -11.79 28.72 7.08
N VAL A 31 -10.64 28.43 7.70
CA VAL A 31 -10.51 27.21 8.52
C VAL A 31 -11.48 27.19 9.70
N LYS A 32 -11.69 28.34 10.37
CA LYS A 32 -12.70 28.45 11.43
C LYS A 32 -14.11 28.21 10.91
N GLU A 33 -14.45 28.82 9.77
CA GLU A 33 -15.74 28.63 9.12
C GLU A 33 -16.00 27.15 8.82
N PHE A 34 -15.02 26.46 8.22
CA PHE A 34 -15.14 25.05 7.89
C PHE A 34 -15.24 24.16 9.13
N TYR A 35 -14.46 24.43 10.19
CA TYR A 35 -14.60 23.70 11.45
C TYR A 35 -15.96 23.90 12.11
N ASN A 36 -16.51 25.11 12.09
CA ASN A 36 -17.86 25.35 12.60
C ASN A 36 -18.89 24.56 11.79
N ASN A 37 -18.79 24.60 10.45
CA ASN A 37 -19.70 23.86 9.57
C ASN A 37 -19.65 22.34 9.81
N VAL A 38 -18.45 21.76 10.01
CA VAL A 38 -18.30 20.35 10.38
C VAL A 38 -19.05 20.01 11.68
N ILE A 39 -18.96 20.87 12.69
CA ILE A 39 -19.65 20.66 13.97
C ILE A 39 -21.17 20.84 13.82
N ASP A 40 -21.61 21.84 13.07
CA ASP A 40 -23.03 22.15 12.87
C ASP A 40 -23.73 21.03 12.10
N LEU A 41 -23.17 20.57 10.97
CA LEU A 41 -23.74 19.46 10.19
C LEU A 41 -23.76 18.14 10.98
N GLN A 42 -22.75 17.91 11.82
CA GLN A 42 -22.75 16.73 12.67
C GLN A 42 -23.83 16.80 13.76
N ALA A 43 -24.04 17.97 14.36
CA ALA A 43 -25.10 18.18 15.32
C ALA A 43 -26.48 17.99 14.67
N GLU A 44 -26.67 18.53 13.46
CA GLU A 44 -27.89 18.33 12.67
C GLU A 44 -28.14 16.84 12.39
N GLY A 45 -27.13 16.11 11.90
CA GLY A 45 -27.23 14.68 11.62
C GLY A 45 -27.57 13.84 12.86
N ARG A 46 -27.04 14.19 14.04
CA ARG A 46 -27.39 13.54 15.31
C ARG A 46 -28.82 13.84 15.76
N MET A 47 -29.31 15.05 15.50
CA MET A 47 -30.65 15.48 15.90
C MET A 47 -31.75 14.94 14.97
N SER A 48 -31.45 14.77 13.68
CA SER A 48 -32.38 14.19 12.71
C SER A 48 -32.48 12.67 12.81
N TYR A 49 -31.46 11.99 13.35
CA TYR A 49 -31.51 10.54 13.53
C TYR A 49 -32.58 10.15 14.55
N PHE A 50 -33.57 9.35 14.12
CA PHE A 50 -34.79 9.02 14.87
C PHE A 50 -35.69 10.22 15.25
N ASP A 51 -35.77 11.25 14.40
CA ASP A 51 -36.78 12.33 14.45
C ASP A 51 -37.03 12.93 15.85
N SER A 52 -35.97 13.06 16.67
CA SER A 52 -36.04 13.62 18.03
C SER A 52 -36.94 12.85 19.01
N ALA A 53 -37.34 11.61 18.71
CA ALA A 53 -38.14 10.79 19.62
C ALA A 53 -37.37 10.44 20.91
N ASP A 54 -36.05 10.38 20.82
CA ASP A 54 -35.18 10.10 21.95
C ASP A 54 -35.02 11.32 22.88
N PRO A 55 -35.05 11.12 24.22
CA PRO A 55 -34.82 12.20 25.16
C PRO A 55 -33.38 12.70 25.08
N LYS A 56 -33.19 13.99 25.41
CA LYS A 56 -31.83 14.55 25.58
C LYS A 56 -31.16 13.92 26.79
N PHE A 57 -30.16 13.08 26.54
CA PHE A 57 -29.34 12.45 27.59
C PHE A 57 -28.50 13.47 28.38
N ILE A 58 -28.03 14.53 27.72
CA ILE A 58 -27.32 15.64 28.36
C ILE A 58 -28.29 16.82 28.48
N THR A 59 -28.71 17.13 29.70
CA THR A 59 -29.79 18.10 29.98
C THR A 59 -29.26 19.48 30.40
N LYS A 60 -30.12 20.50 30.32
CA LYS A 60 -29.80 21.85 30.85
C LYS A 60 -29.46 21.83 32.34
N GLN A 61 -30.07 20.93 33.12
CA GLN A 61 -29.75 20.77 34.54
C GLN A 61 -28.31 20.26 34.73
N MET A 62 -27.88 19.28 33.94
CA MET A 62 -26.50 18.79 33.95
C MET A 62 -25.52 19.92 33.58
N HIS A 63 -25.78 20.68 32.51
CA HIS A 63 -24.95 21.83 32.13
C HIS A 63 -24.81 22.88 33.25
N ASN A 64 -25.86 23.05 34.06
CA ASN A 64 -25.88 24.02 35.15
C ASN A 64 -25.23 23.51 36.44
N SER A 65 -24.97 22.21 36.55
CA SER A 65 -24.36 21.58 37.72
C SER A 65 -22.93 22.05 37.94
N LYS A 66 -22.46 21.97 39.19
CA LYS A 66 -21.10 22.35 39.56
C LYS A 66 -20.09 21.40 38.91
N GLU A 67 -20.37 20.10 38.95
CA GLU A 67 -19.52 19.03 38.42
C GLU A 67 -19.27 19.19 36.92
N PHE A 68 -20.31 19.53 36.15
CA PHE A 68 -20.17 19.76 34.72
C PHE A 68 -19.30 20.99 34.43
N LYS A 69 -19.55 22.11 35.12
CA LYS A 69 -18.79 23.35 34.93
C LYS A 69 -17.33 23.18 35.32
N ASP A 70 -17.05 22.55 36.47
CA ASP A 70 -15.70 22.27 36.96
C ASP A 70 -14.93 21.40 35.95
N ASN A 71 -15.55 20.34 35.42
CA ASN A 71 -14.93 19.49 34.41
C ASN A 71 -14.67 20.22 33.08
N MET A 72 -15.62 21.04 32.61
CA MET A 72 -15.44 21.83 31.38
C MET A 72 -14.34 22.89 31.53
N GLU A 73 -14.22 23.51 32.70
CA GLU A 73 -13.11 24.43 33.00
C GLU A 73 -11.77 23.69 33.05
N TYR A 74 -11.73 22.52 33.70
CA TYR A 74 -10.54 21.68 33.71
C TYR A 74 -10.11 21.28 32.29
N LEU A 75 -11.03 20.79 31.46
CA LEU A 75 -10.75 20.42 30.07
C LEU A 75 -10.22 21.60 29.27
N ARG A 76 -10.85 22.79 29.39
CA ARG A 76 -10.38 24.02 28.75
C ARG A 76 -8.96 24.38 29.19
N SER A 77 -8.67 24.27 30.50
CA SER A 77 -7.34 24.53 31.04
C SER A 77 -6.29 23.58 30.46
N GLN A 78 -6.59 22.27 30.39
CA GLN A 78 -5.66 21.29 29.83
C GLN A 78 -5.45 21.48 28.32
N LEU A 79 -6.51 21.77 27.57
CA LEU A 79 -6.40 22.06 26.14
C LEU A 79 -5.53 23.30 25.88
N ASN A 80 -5.75 24.40 26.60
CA ASN A 80 -4.93 25.60 26.45
C ASN A 80 -3.45 25.33 26.76
N LYS A 81 -3.16 24.60 27.85
CA LYS A 81 -1.79 24.19 28.19
C LYS A 81 -1.15 23.37 27.08
N LEU A 82 -1.88 22.42 26.50
CA LEU A 82 -1.38 21.61 25.39
C LEU A 82 -1.07 22.49 24.17
N LEU A 83 -2.00 23.37 23.77
CA LEU A 83 -1.83 24.25 22.62
C LEU A 83 -0.65 25.22 22.79
N GLU A 84 -0.48 25.81 23.98
CA GLU A 84 0.68 26.63 24.31
C GLU A 84 1.99 25.84 24.16
N LYS A 85 2.04 24.61 24.71
CA LYS A 85 3.25 23.78 24.61
C LYS A 85 3.54 23.35 23.19
N LEU A 86 2.53 23.04 22.37
CA LEU A 86 2.71 22.77 20.95
C LEU A 86 3.32 23.98 20.24
N ASN A 87 2.81 25.20 20.47
CA ASN A 87 3.35 26.42 19.87
C ASN A 87 4.79 26.71 20.30
N GLU A 88 5.14 26.45 21.57
CA GLU A 88 6.47 26.73 22.12
C GLU A 88 7.54 25.68 21.77
N ARG A 89 7.15 24.42 21.58
CA ARG A 89 8.08 23.28 21.61
C ARG A 89 8.08 22.40 20.37
N THR A 90 7.31 22.74 19.34
CA THR A 90 7.30 21.99 18.07
C THR A 90 8.20 22.63 17.02
N VAL A 91 8.66 21.81 16.07
CA VAL A 91 9.37 22.30 14.88
C VAL A 91 8.33 22.97 13.97
N PRO A 92 8.54 24.21 13.51
CA PRO A 92 7.55 24.94 12.72
C PRO A 92 7.55 24.48 11.25
N PHE A 93 7.05 23.27 10.98
CA PHE A 93 7.00 22.68 9.64
C PHE A 93 6.15 23.50 8.64
N TRP A 94 5.25 24.35 9.14
CA TRP A 94 4.48 25.32 8.34
C TRP A 94 5.33 26.45 7.77
N SER A 95 6.50 26.72 8.35
CA SER A 95 7.35 27.83 7.97
C SER A 95 8.20 27.44 6.76
N PRO A 96 8.23 28.26 5.69
CA PRO A 96 9.15 28.07 4.56
C PRO A 96 10.64 28.14 4.94
N ARG A 97 10.95 28.55 6.18
CA ARG A 97 12.32 28.47 6.72
C ARG A 97 12.76 27.03 6.99
N TYR A 98 11.81 26.11 7.17
CA TYR A 98 12.09 24.70 7.31
C TYR A 98 12.26 24.07 5.92
N MET A 99 13.46 23.55 5.65
CA MET A 99 13.80 22.81 4.43
C MET A 99 14.66 21.60 4.81
N GLY A 100 14.20 20.82 5.79
CA GLY A 100 14.94 19.71 6.39
C GLY A 100 14.52 18.35 5.83
N HIS A 101 13.64 17.66 6.55
CA HIS A 101 13.11 16.35 6.17
C HIS A 101 11.84 16.47 5.33
N MET A 102 11.27 15.31 4.96
CA MET A 102 10.03 15.15 4.20
C MET A 102 8.78 15.55 5.00
N VAL A 103 8.76 16.77 5.54
CA VAL A 103 7.66 17.30 6.34
C VAL A 103 7.43 18.76 5.97
N THR A 104 6.18 19.08 5.67
CA THR A 104 5.69 20.42 5.34
C THR A 104 4.25 20.54 5.85
N GLU A 105 3.68 21.74 5.78
CA GLU A 105 2.26 21.98 6.07
C GLU A 105 1.36 20.98 5.31
N THR A 106 0.44 20.34 6.02
CA THR A 106 -0.55 19.46 5.41
C THR A 106 -1.65 20.25 4.70
N THR A 107 -2.31 19.64 3.73
CA THR A 107 -3.39 20.32 2.99
C THR A 107 -4.63 20.48 3.89
N MET A 108 -5.32 21.61 3.76
CA MET A 108 -6.58 21.88 4.47
C MET A 108 -7.64 20.80 4.20
N PRO A 109 -7.87 20.32 2.96
CA PRO A 109 -8.83 19.25 2.72
C PRO A 109 -8.52 17.96 3.48
N SER A 110 -7.24 17.58 3.62
CA SER A 110 -6.84 16.39 4.39
C SER A 110 -7.17 16.56 5.88
N ASN A 111 -6.82 17.71 6.47
CA ASN A 111 -7.12 18.00 7.87
C ASN A 111 -8.64 18.06 8.14
N LEU A 112 -9.38 18.72 7.25
CA LEU A 112 -10.84 18.87 7.35
C LEU A 112 -11.56 17.53 7.22
N GLY A 113 -11.19 16.71 6.23
CA GLY A 113 -11.74 15.37 6.05
C GLY A 113 -11.51 14.48 7.27
N TYR A 114 -10.29 14.53 7.84
CA TYR A 114 -9.97 13.78 9.05
C TYR A 114 -10.82 14.23 10.25
N ILE A 115 -10.92 15.54 10.49
CA ILE A 115 -11.70 16.10 11.61
C ILE A 115 -13.19 15.80 11.47
N ALA A 116 -13.73 15.86 10.25
CA ALA A 116 -15.11 15.53 9.95
C ALA A 116 -15.39 14.04 10.22
N ALA A 117 -14.56 13.14 9.67
CA ALA A 117 -14.72 11.70 9.87
C ALA A 117 -14.52 11.27 11.34
N LEU A 118 -13.63 11.94 12.07
CA LEU A 118 -13.38 11.67 13.49
C LEU A 118 -14.63 11.82 14.36
N GLN A 119 -15.58 12.68 13.96
CA GLN A 119 -16.84 12.86 14.69
C GLN A 119 -17.74 11.61 14.68
N TYR A 120 -17.50 10.70 13.74
CA TYR A 120 -18.23 9.44 13.53
C TYR A 120 -17.43 8.20 13.94
N ASN A 121 -16.11 8.33 14.11
CA ASN A 121 -15.21 7.28 14.61
C ASN A 121 -15.45 5.90 13.96
N GLN A 122 -15.57 5.89 12.63
CA GLN A 122 -15.85 4.68 11.85
C GLN A 122 -14.63 3.75 11.84
N ASN A 123 -14.87 2.44 11.81
CA ASN A 123 -13.83 1.42 11.82
C ASN A 123 -13.81 0.62 10.51
N ASN A 124 -12.89 0.98 9.60
CA ASN A 124 -12.77 0.38 8.26
C ASN A 124 -12.37 -1.11 8.23
N ILE A 125 -12.13 -1.77 9.37
CA ILE A 125 -11.87 -3.23 9.40
C ILE A 125 -13.10 -4.06 8.98
N ALA A 126 -14.30 -3.52 9.21
CA ALA A 126 -15.56 -4.21 8.96
C ALA A 126 -16.55 -3.24 8.34
N THR A 127 -17.11 -3.61 7.18
CA THR A 127 -18.01 -2.73 6.41
C THR A 127 -19.22 -2.29 7.23
N GLU A 128 -19.77 -3.15 8.10
CA GLU A 128 -20.89 -2.77 8.97
C GLU A 128 -20.55 -1.66 9.98
N GLY A 129 -19.27 -1.50 10.35
CA GLY A 129 -18.79 -0.47 11.26
C GLY A 129 -18.30 0.80 10.57
N ALA A 130 -18.30 0.82 9.23
CA ALA A 130 -17.72 1.88 8.41
C ALA A 130 -18.25 1.86 6.96
N PRO A 131 -19.57 1.81 6.71
CA PRO A 131 -20.08 1.56 5.35
C PRO A 131 -19.64 2.63 4.35
N LEU A 132 -19.65 3.90 4.77
CA LEU A 132 -19.21 5.02 3.94
C LEU A 132 -17.67 5.07 3.81
N THR A 133 -16.95 5.06 4.93
CA THR A 133 -15.50 5.27 4.93
C THR A 133 -14.73 4.08 4.35
N THR A 134 -15.29 2.87 4.38
CA THR A 134 -14.77 1.69 3.66
C THR A 134 -14.86 1.91 2.15
N MET A 135 -15.98 2.41 1.64
CA MET A 135 -16.14 2.73 0.22
C MET A 135 -15.20 3.85 -0.23
N LEU A 136 -15.04 4.89 0.60
CA LEU A 136 -14.08 5.96 0.31
C LEU A 136 -12.64 5.44 0.25
N GLU A 137 -12.24 4.53 1.15
CA GLU A 137 -10.91 3.92 1.11
C GLU A 137 -10.69 3.08 -0.17
N ILE A 138 -11.68 2.31 -0.60
CA ILE A 138 -11.64 1.58 -1.88
C ILE A 138 -11.47 2.57 -3.05
N GLY A 139 -12.21 3.69 -3.03
CA GLY A 139 -12.09 4.76 -4.02
C GLY A 139 -10.69 5.36 -4.07
N VAL A 140 -10.10 5.67 -2.90
CA VAL A 140 -8.72 6.18 -2.80
C VAL A 140 -7.71 5.14 -3.31
N GLY A 141 -7.90 3.86 -2.98
CA GLY A 141 -7.07 2.77 -3.50
C GLY A 141 -7.05 2.73 -5.03
N ASN A 142 -8.22 2.83 -5.65
CA ASN A 142 -8.35 2.88 -7.11
C ASN A 142 -7.70 4.12 -7.72
N GLN A 143 -7.93 5.30 -7.14
CA GLN A 143 -7.31 6.56 -7.59
C GLN A 143 -5.78 6.48 -7.54
N LEU A 144 -5.21 5.89 -6.48
CA LEU A 144 -3.76 5.69 -6.38
C LEU A 144 -3.24 4.69 -7.41
N CYS A 145 -3.97 3.60 -7.66
CA CYS A 145 -3.62 2.65 -8.71
C CYS A 145 -3.62 3.30 -10.10
N GLU A 146 -4.67 4.04 -10.44
CA GLU A 146 -4.77 4.79 -11.70
C GLU A 146 -3.68 5.85 -11.82
N MET A 147 -3.46 6.63 -10.75
CA MET A 147 -2.37 7.62 -10.68
C MET A 147 -1.01 6.97 -10.88
N LEU A 148 -0.83 5.69 -10.53
CA LEU A 148 0.39 4.92 -10.77
C LEU A 148 0.45 4.25 -12.15
N GLY A 149 -0.64 4.28 -12.92
CA GLY A 149 -0.75 3.68 -14.26
C GLY A 149 -1.15 2.21 -14.24
N PHE A 150 -1.71 1.73 -13.14
CA PHE A 150 -2.35 0.42 -13.07
C PHE A 150 -3.81 0.51 -13.52
N ASN A 151 -4.42 -0.65 -13.77
CA ASN A 151 -5.81 -0.79 -14.19
C ASN A 151 -6.70 -1.13 -12.97
N PRO A 152 -7.28 -0.15 -12.27
CA PRO A 152 -8.17 -0.44 -11.14
C PRO A 152 -9.49 -1.07 -11.63
N ALA A 153 -10.22 -1.69 -10.72
CA ALA A 153 -11.62 -2.03 -11.00
C ALA A 153 -12.42 -0.74 -11.28
N ASN A 154 -13.38 -0.80 -12.22
CA ASN A 154 -14.27 0.31 -12.58
C ASN A 154 -15.26 0.65 -11.46
N LEU A 155 -14.74 1.18 -10.36
CA LEU A 155 -15.50 1.66 -9.20
C LEU A 155 -15.19 3.15 -9.07
N ASN A 156 -15.97 3.98 -9.77
CA ASN A 156 -15.83 5.44 -9.72
C ASN A 156 -16.54 5.98 -8.47
N ILE A 157 -15.92 5.76 -7.31
CA ILE A 157 -16.48 6.14 -6.01
C ILE A 157 -16.13 7.61 -5.72
N ASN A 158 -17.13 8.50 -5.84
CA ASN A 158 -17.08 9.88 -5.37
C ASN A 158 -18.33 10.19 -4.55
N LEU A 159 -18.24 11.16 -3.65
CA LEU A 159 -19.33 11.68 -2.81
C LEU A 159 -20.58 12.05 -3.63
N ASP A 160 -20.41 12.56 -4.86
CA ASP A 160 -21.53 12.96 -5.73
C ASP A 160 -22.34 11.78 -6.31
N ASN A 161 -21.78 10.56 -6.27
CA ASN A 161 -22.38 9.36 -6.90
C ASN A 161 -22.46 8.17 -5.93
N ILE A 162 -22.30 8.38 -4.62
CA ILE A 162 -22.19 7.29 -3.64
C ILE A 162 -23.46 6.44 -3.52
N ASP A 163 -24.62 7.05 -3.82
CA ASP A 163 -25.94 6.40 -3.79
C ASP A 163 -26.41 5.94 -5.18
N LYS A 164 -25.62 6.18 -6.24
CA LYS A 164 -25.98 5.75 -7.60
C LYS A 164 -25.47 4.33 -7.77
N GLU A 165 -26.39 3.37 -7.82
CA GLU A 165 -26.13 2.02 -8.32
C GLU A 165 -25.71 2.13 -9.79
N ASP A 166 -24.40 2.27 -10.04
CA ASP A 166 -23.89 2.06 -11.40
C ASP A 166 -23.94 0.54 -11.64
N GLU A 167 -24.87 0.08 -12.48
CA GLU A 167 -25.03 -1.33 -12.87
C GLU A 167 -23.75 -1.94 -13.48
N ASN A 168 -22.74 -1.11 -13.78
CA ASN A 168 -21.41 -1.49 -14.29
C ASN A 168 -20.30 -1.56 -13.22
N THR A 169 -20.60 -1.39 -11.93
CA THR A 169 -19.61 -1.36 -10.83
C THR A 169 -18.78 -2.64 -10.69
N TYR A 170 -19.24 -3.75 -11.26
CA TYR A 170 -18.56 -5.05 -11.23
C TYR A 170 -18.36 -5.62 -12.62
N ASN A 171 -17.65 -4.89 -13.48
CA ASN A 171 -17.26 -5.41 -14.79
C ASN A 171 -16.06 -6.38 -14.64
N PHE A 172 -16.33 -7.59 -14.13
CA PHE A 172 -15.36 -8.70 -14.05
C PHE A 172 -15.03 -9.31 -15.43
N GLY A 173 -15.41 -8.66 -16.53
CA GLY A 173 -15.30 -9.18 -17.89
C GLY A 173 -13.99 -8.85 -18.64
N SER A 174 -13.11 -8.01 -18.10
CA SER A 174 -11.82 -7.71 -18.75
C SER A 174 -10.78 -8.79 -18.40
N GLN A 175 -10.13 -9.39 -19.41
CA GLN A 175 -9.00 -10.33 -19.25
C GLN A 175 -7.71 -9.66 -18.71
N GLU A 176 -7.76 -8.39 -18.33
CA GLU A 176 -6.63 -7.65 -17.80
C GLU A 176 -6.56 -7.74 -16.26
N ILE A 177 -5.34 -7.77 -15.73
CA ILE A 177 -5.09 -7.83 -14.28
C ILE A 177 -5.62 -6.56 -13.63
N GLN A 178 -6.59 -6.70 -12.72
CA GLN A 178 -7.10 -5.59 -11.93
C GLN A 178 -6.17 -5.29 -10.76
N SER A 179 -5.85 -4.02 -10.57
CA SER A 179 -5.11 -3.54 -9.41
C SER A 179 -6.03 -3.22 -8.24
N TRP A 180 -5.45 -3.29 -7.04
CA TRP A 180 -6.11 -2.94 -5.80
C TRP A 180 -5.09 -2.27 -4.87
N GLY A 181 -5.56 -1.31 -4.06
CA GLY A 181 -4.77 -0.59 -3.08
C GLY A 181 -5.60 -0.30 -1.83
N HIS A 182 -4.92 -0.03 -0.72
CA HIS A 182 -5.53 0.35 0.57
C HIS A 182 -4.59 1.26 1.36
N ILE A 183 -5.10 1.84 2.44
CA ILE A 183 -4.33 2.75 3.30
C ILE A 183 -3.68 1.95 4.43
N THR A 184 -2.36 2.01 4.52
CA THR A 184 -1.62 1.52 5.69
C THR A 184 -1.37 2.65 6.69
N CYS A 185 -0.98 2.30 7.93
CA CYS A 185 -0.64 3.32 8.93
C CYS A 185 0.62 4.11 8.58
N ASP A 186 1.54 3.53 7.80
CA ASP A 186 2.72 4.19 7.24
C ASP A 186 3.35 3.37 6.09
N GLY A 187 4.36 3.95 5.43
CA GLY A 187 5.11 3.29 4.35
C GLY A 187 6.01 2.14 4.81
N SER A 188 6.39 2.06 6.10
CA SER A 188 7.10 0.89 6.62
C SER A 188 6.20 -0.34 6.66
N VAL A 189 4.92 -0.18 7.01
CA VAL A 189 3.94 -1.26 7.00
C VAL A 189 3.55 -1.65 5.57
N ALA A 190 3.40 -0.70 4.66
CA ALA A 190 3.20 -1.01 3.23
C ALA A 190 4.36 -1.86 2.66
N ASN A 191 5.61 -1.49 2.98
CA ASN A 191 6.78 -2.29 2.60
C ASN A 191 6.81 -3.66 3.33
N LEU A 192 6.37 -3.75 4.58
CA LEU A 192 6.26 -5.03 5.30
C LEU A 192 5.24 -5.97 4.63
N GLU A 193 4.08 -5.44 4.24
CA GLU A 193 3.04 -6.19 3.55
C GLU A 193 3.53 -6.69 2.18
N SER A 194 4.30 -5.88 1.44
CA SER A 194 4.86 -6.32 0.15
C SER A 194 5.90 -7.44 0.32
N ILE A 195 6.73 -7.38 1.37
CA ILE A 195 7.65 -8.47 1.73
C ILE A 195 6.86 -9.72 2.09
N TRP A 196 5.79 -9.59 2.89
CA TRP A 196 4.93 -10.71 3.28
C TRP A 196 4.25 -11.35 2.07
N ALA A 197 3.71 -10.56 1.16
CA ALA A 197 3.10 -11.02 -0.09
C ALA A 197 4.12 -11.75 -0.97
N ALA A 198 5.30 -11.15 -1.22
CA ALA A 198 6.36 -11.77 -2.02
C ALA A 198 6.87 -13.09 -1.41
N ARG A 199 6.98 -13.15 -0.07
CA ARG A 199 7.35 -14.38 0.66
C ARG A 199 6.32 -15.48 0.43
N ASN A 200 5.05 -15.19 0.65
CA ASN A 200 3.98 -16.18 0.50
C ASN A 200 3.84 -16.65 -0.95
N LEU A 201 3.89 -15.71 -1.91
CA LEU A 201 3.80 -16.00 -3.32
C LEU A 201 4.91 -16.95 -3.79
N LYS A 202 6.14 -16.78 -3.29
CA LYS A 202 7.28 -17.61 -3.67
C LYS A 202 7.09 -19.10 -3.32
N PHE A 203 6.44 -19.39 -2.21
CA PHE A 203 6.25 -20.76 -1.72
C PHE A 203 4.90 -21.38 -2.10
N TYR A 204 3.94 -20.58 -2.57
CA TYR A 204 2.62 -21.07 -2.98
C TYR A 204 2.68 -22.27 -3.95
N PRO A 205 3.53 -22.28 -5.00
CA PRO A 205 3.64 -23.44 -5.89
C PRO A 205 4.14 -24.71 -5.19
N LEU A 206 5.01 -24.60 -4.19
CA LEU A 206 5.50 -25.74 -3.42
C LEU A 206 4.38 -26.33 -2.55
N SER A 207 3.61 -25.45 -1.88
CA SER A 207 2.44 -25.84 -1.11
C SER A 207 1.39 -26.55 -1.98
N LEU A 208 1.14 -26.03 -3.18
CA LEU A 208 0.25 -26.67 -4.14
C LEU A 208 0.77 -28.03 -4.61
N SER A 209 2.10 -28.18 -4.80
CA SER A 209 2.70 -29.47 -5.16
C SER A 209 2.40 -30.52 -4.09
N LEU A 210 2.58 -30.18 -2.82
CA LEU A 210 2.24 -31.10 -1.72
C LEU A 210 0.75 -31.40 -1.65
N ALA A 211 -0.12 -30.41 -1.86
CA ALA A 211 -1.57 -30.64 -1.87
C ALA A 211 -2.02 -31.54 -3.03
N ILE A 212 -1.31 -31.52 -4.16
CA ILE A 212 -1.53 -32.43 -5.30
C ILE A 212 -0.92 -33.81 -5.03
N GLU A 213 0.26 -33.91 -4.43
CA GLU A 213 0.94 -35.19 -4.21
C GLU A 213 0.33 -35.99 -3.05
N GLU A 214 0.04 -35.31 -1.95
CA GLU A 214 -0.33 -35.93 -0.67
C GLU A 214 -1.77 -35.63 -0.25
N GLY A 215 -2.43 -34.66 -0.90
CA GLY A 215 -3.68 -34.06 -0.41
C GLY A 215 -4.91 -34.27 -1.29
N GLN A 216 -5.90 -33.42 -1.03
CA GLN A 216 -7.22 -33.46 -1.68
C GLN A 216 -7.17 -33.08 -3.16
N LEU A 217 -6.08 -32.50 -3.66
CA LEU A 217 -5.92 -32.08 -5.05
C LEU A 217 -5.22 -33.13 -5.93
N SER A 218 -5.05 -34.36 -5.45
CA SER A 218 -4.38 -35.42 -6.23
C SER A 218 -5.01 -35.74 -7.58
N PHE A 219 -6.32 -35.50 -7.73
CA PHE A 219 -7.03 -35.73 -8.98
C PHE A 219 -6.59 -34.81 -10.14
N ILE A 220 -6.05 -33.61 -9.87
CA ILE A 220 -5.60 -32.70 -10.94
C ILE A 220 -4.18 -33.00 -11.44
N GLY A 221 -3.38 -33.76 -10.68
CA GLY A 221 -1.94 -33.92 -10.92
C GLY A 221 -1.58 -34.48 -12.31
N LYS A 222 -2.44 -35.31 -12.92
CA LYS A 222 -2.18 -35.86 -14.26
C LYS A 222 -2.39 -34.88 -15.40
N ASN A 223 -3.20 -33.83 -15.19
CA ASN A 223 -3.73 -32.99 -16.26
C ASN A 223 -3.50 -31.49 -16.05
N PHE A 224 -2.95 -31.08 -14.90
CA PHE A 224 -2.67 -29.68 -14.62
C PHE A 224 -1.25 -29.33 -15.10
N SER A 225 -1.16 -28.49 -16.12
CA SER A 225 0.08 -27.97 -16.66
C SER A 225 0.30 -26.52 -16.24
N ILE A 226 1.54 -26.04 -16.26
CA ILE A 226 1.91 -24.68 -15.88
C ILE A 226 2.97 -24.14 -16.83
N GLU A 227 2.92 -22.85 -17.11
CA GLU A 227 3.98 -22.16 -17.87
C GLU A 227 5.15 -21.83 -16.93
N LEU A 228 6.34 -22.25 -17.30
CA LEU A 228 7.57 -21.96 -16.55
C LEU A 228 8.07 -20.54 -16.88
N ALA A 229 9.01 -20.02 -16.09
CA ALA A 229 9.57 -18.66 -16.32
C ALA A 229 10.07 -18.43 -17.75
N ASN A 230 10.67 -19.44 -18.37
CA ASN A 230 11.21 -19.39 -19.73
C ASN A 230 10.13 -19.49 -20.84
N GLY A 231 8.86 -19.68 -20.48
CA GLY A 231 7.74 -19.83 -21.40
C GLY A 231 7.42 -21.27 -21.82
N SER A 232 8.22 -22.26 -21.42
CA SER A 232 7.87 -23.66 -21.70
C SER A 232 6.73 -24.14 -20.80
N VAL A 233 5.86 -25.01 -21.31
CA VAL A 233 4.76 -25.59 -20.53
C VAL A 233 5.14 -26.99 -20.05
N LYS A 234 4.86 -27.28 -18.77
CA LYS A 234 5.16 -28.58 -18.15
C LYS A 234 4.00 -29.03 -17.27
N LEU A 235 3.83 -30.34 -17.07
CA LEU A 235 2.92 -30.83 -16.03
C LEU A 235 3.40 -30.34 -14.66
N PHE A 236 2.48 -29.83 -13.85
CA PHE A 236 2.82 -29.18 -12.58
C PHE A 236 3.57 -30.13 -11.64
N LYS A 237 3.07 -31.37 -11.51
CA LYS A 237 3.69 -32.44 -10.71
C LYS A 237 5.11 -32.84 -11.16
N ASP A 238 5.48 -32.56 -12.41
CA ASP A 238 6.78 -32.93 -12.96
C ASP A 238 7.80 -31.78 -12.83
N CYS A 239 7.35 -30.61 -12.35
CA CYS A 239 8.20 -29.44 -12.16
C CYS A 239 9.19 -29.67 -11.01
N THR A 240 10.44 -29.28 -11.23
CA THR A 240 11.48 -29.31 -10.20
C THR A 240 11.28 -28.20 -9.18
N THR A 241 11.87 -28.32 -7.98
CA THR A 241 11.88 -27.25 -6.97
C THR A 241 12.35 -25.91 -7.54
N TRP A 242 13.37 -25.91 -8.39
CA TRP A 242 13.88 -24.69 -9.03
C TRP A 242 12.84 -24.05 -9.96
N GLU A 243 12.14 -24.86 -10.75
CA GLU A 243 11.09 -24.38 -11.67
C GLU A 243 9.90 -23.81 -10.87
N LEU A 244 9.45 -24.50 -9.83
CA LEU A 244 8.34 -24.07 -8.98
C LEU A 244 8.65 -22.76 -8.22
N LEU A 245 9.87 -22.61 -7.68
CA LEU A 245 10.32 -21.38 -7.03
C LEU A 245 10.50 -20.20 -8.00
N ASN A 246 10.46 -20.42 -9.30
CA ASN A 246 10.71 -19.40 -10.31
C ASN A 246 9.57 -19.26 -11.32
N LEU A 247 8.37 -19.75 -11.03
CA LEU A 247 7.19 -19.35 -11.78
C LEU A 247 7.05 -17.82 -11.76
N ARG A 248 6.54 -17.26 -12.85
CA ARG A 248 6.31 -15.81 -12.92
C ARG A 248 5.24 -15.41 -11.90
N PRO A 249 5.32 -14.23 -11.26
CA PRO A 249 4.31 -13.77 -10.32
C PRO A 249 2.88 -13.87 -10.88
N THR A 250 2.68 -13.45 -12.14
CA THR A 250 1.39 -13.55 -12.83
C THR A 250 0.93 -14.99 -12.99
N THR A 251 1.82 -15.91 -13.35
CA THR A 251 1.51 -17.33 -13.46
C THR A 251 1.06 -17.93 -12.13
N VAL A 252 1.65 -17.51 -11.01
CA VAL A 252 1.25 -18.01 -9.68
C VAL A 252 -0.12 -17.45 -9.27
N LEU A 253 -0.35 -16.15 -9.49
CA LEU A 253 -1.62 -15.49 -9.16
C LEU A 253 -2.81 -16.00 -10.00
N ASP A 254 -2.54 -16.49 -11.21
CA ASP A 254 -3.54 -17.04 -12.13
C ASP A 254 -3.94 -18.49 -11.80
N ILE A 255 -3.22 -19.17 -10.90
CA ILE A 255 -3.52 -20.57 -10.56
C ILE A 255 -4.95 -20.77 -10.05
N PRO A 256 -5.48 -20.01 -9.07
CA PRO A 256 -6.82 -20.23 -8.55
C PRO A 256 -7.90 -20.14 -9.63
N GLU A 257 -7.84 -19.12 -10.50
CA GLU A 257 -8.78 -18.93 -11.60
C GLU A 257 -8.70 -20.09 -12.59
N ARG A 258 -7.50 -20.53 -12.95
CA ARG A 258 -7.31 -21.68 -13.83
C ARG A 258 -7.82 -22.99 -13.22
N LEU A 259 -7.70 -23.16 -11.91
CA LEU A 259 -8.25 -24.32 -11.21
C LEU A 259 -9.78 -24.29 -11.20
N TYR A 260 -10.37 -23.11 -11.02
CA TYR A 260 -11.81 -22.91 -11.12
C TYR A 260 -12.31 -23.21 -12.54
N GLN A 261 -11.77 -22.55 -13.56
CA GLN A 261 -12.22 -22.72 -14.95
C GLN A 261 -12.07 -24.16 -15.46
N LYS A 262 -10.97 -24.85 -15.09
CA LYS A 262 -10.67 -26.18 -15.62
C LYS A 262 -11.30 -27.33 -14.83
N TYR A 263 -11.47 -27.16 -13.52
CA TYR A 263 -11.87 -28.25 -12.62
C TYR A 263 -13.07 -27.91 -11.72
N GLY A 264 -13.62 -26.70 -11.80
CA GLY A 264 -14.69 -26.24 -10.92
C GLY A 264 -14.27 -26.09 -9.46
N ILE A 265 -12.96 -25.96 -9.19
CA ILE A 265 -12.43 -25.80 -7.83
C ILE A 265 -12.74 -24.39 -7.33
N THR A 266 -13.63 -24.28 -6.33
CA THR A 266 -13.99 -23.00 -5.72
C THR A 266 -12.88 -22.47 -4.82
N SER A 267 -12.85 -21.15 -4.58
CA SER A 267 -11.88 -20.51 -3.67
C SER A 267 -11.92 -21.11 -2.27
N GLN A 268 -13.11 -21.42 -1.75
CA GLN A 268 -13.28 -22.01 -0.42
C GLN A 268 -12.68 -23.42 -0.35
N PHE A 269 -12.91 -24.26 -1.37
CA PHE A 269 -12.33 -25.59 -1.43
C PHE A 269 -10.81 -25.52 -1.56
N LEU A 270 -10.30 -24.68 -2.46
CA LEU A 270 -8.86 -24.49 -2.65
C LEU A 270 -8.16 -24.05 -1.36
N GLN A 271 -8.74 -23.09 -0.63
CA GLN A 271 -8.21 -22.63 0.64
C GLN A 271 -8.18 -23.77 1.68
N ALA A 272 -9.25 -24.55 1.77
CA ALA A 272 -9.31 -25.70 2.68
C ALA A 272 -8.25 -26.76 2.32
N SER A 273 -8.09 -27.08 1.03
CA SER A 273 -7.11 -28.08 0.57
C SER A 273 -5.65 -27.63 0.73
N LEU A 274 -5.38 -26.33 0.72
CA LEU A 274 -4.03 -25.77 0.88
C LEU A 274 -3.65 -25.48 2.34
N LYS A 275 -4.64 -25.42 3.25
CA LYS A 275 -4.46 -24.98 4.64
C LYS A 275 -3.28 -25.65 5.34
N ASP A 276 -3.10 -26.95 5.14
CA ASP A 276 -2.08 -27.74 5.84
C ASP A 276 -0.70 -27.67 5.18
N TYR A 277 -0.55 -26.96 4.06
CA TYR A 277 0.68 -26.93 3.26
C TYR A 277 1.25 -25.53 3.03
N ILE A 278 0.43 -24.47 3.21
CA ILE A 278 0.86 -23.08 3.00
C ILE A 278 1.73 -22.56 4.15
N ILE A 279 2.71 -21.71 3.84
CA ILE A 279 3.70 -21.24 4.82
C ILE A 279 3.11 -20.39 5.94
N GLN A 280 1.90 -19.86 5.75
CA GLN A 280 1.13 -19.19 6.80
C GLN A 280 0.76 -20.15 7.94
N THR A 281 0.65 -21.45 7.64
CA THR A 281 0.34 -22.50 8.61
C THR A 281 1.61 -23.22 9.07
N VAL A 282 2.42 -23.73 8.13
CA VAL A 282 3.54 -24.64 8.44
C VAL A 282 4.89 -23.95 8.61
N GLY A 283 4.96 -22.65 8.30
CA GLY A 283 6.23 -21.92 8.21
C GLY A 283 7.03 -22.26 6.95
N LYS A 284 7.86 -21.32 6.47
CA LYS A 284 8.64 -21.53 5.24
C LYS A 284 9.70 -22.62 5.39
N ASP A 285 10.29 -22.75 6.58
CA ASP A 285 11.42 -23.66 6.83
C ASP A 285 11.02 -25.13 6.65
N TYR A 286 9.76 -25.46 6.95
CA TYR A 286 9.19 -26.77 6.67
C TYR A 286 9.24 -27.12 5.18
N LEU A 287 8.79 -26.20 4.31
CA LEU A 287 8.85 -26.39 2.86
C LEU A 287 10.29 -26.36 2.34
N GLU A 288 11.16 -25.52 2.92
CA GLU A 288 12.58 -25.50 2.57
C GLU A 288 13.22 -26.88 2.81
N GLN A 289 12.94 -27.52 3.95
CA GLN A 289 13.42 -28.88 4.24
C GLN A 289 12.79 -29.93 3.31
N LYS A 290 11.46 -29.91 3.16
CA LYS A 290 10.71 -30.89 2.36
C LYS A 290 11.16 -30.91 0.89
N PHE A 291 11.49 -29.75 0.33
CA PHE A 291 11.92 -29.61 -1.07
C PHE A 291 13.45 -29.53 -1.25
N GLY A 292 14.25 -29.77 -0.21
CA GLY A 292 15.72 -29.80 -0.28
C GLY A 292 16.35 -28.44 -0.60
N ILE A 293 15.73 -27.34 -0.16
CA ILE A 293 16.21 -25.97 -0.36
C ILE A 293 17.27 -25.66 0.69
N MET A 294 18.55 -25.83 0.31
CA MET A 294 19.69 -25.62 1.22
C MET A 294 20.12 -24.16 1.35
N LYS A 295 19.71 -23.30 0.44
CA LYS A 295 20.05 -21.87 0.44
C LYS A 295 18.75 -21.06 0.46
N PRO A 296 18.53 -20.22 1.49
CA PRO A 296 17.31 -19.42 1.56
C PRO A 296 17.24 -18.46 0.38
N SER A 297 16.01 -18.19 -0.07
CA SER A 297 15.78 -17.22 -1.14
C SER A 297 16.21 -15.81 -0.71
N LEU A 298 16.66 -15.00 -1.67
CA LEU A 298 17.21 -13.66 -1.41
C LEU A 298 16.23 -12.55 -1.79
N TYR A 299 16.39 -11.41 -1.15
CA TYR A 299 15.78 -10.13 -1.51
C TYR A 299 16.89 -9.18 -1.96
N PHE A 300 16.64 -8.36 -2.97
CA PHE A 300 17.60 -7.34 -3.40
C PHE A 300 16.98 -5.95 -3.36
N ALA A 301 17.76 -4.98 -2.91
CA ALA A 301 17.42 -3.56 -2.95
C ALA A 301 18.71 -2.76 -3.10
N SER A 302 18.61 -1.52 -3.61
CA SER A 302 19.74 -0.58 -3.62
C SER A 302 20.34 -0.40 -2.22
N SER A 303 21.65 -0.13 -2.11
CA SER A 303 22.31 0.15 -0.83
C SER A 303 21.78 1.39 -0.10
N THR A 304 21.00 2.23 -0.78
CA THR A 304 20.28 3.38 -0.20
C THR A 304 18.88 3.03 0.30
N HIS A 305 18.55 1.74 0.43
CA HIS A 305 17.24 1.30 0.90
C HIS A 305 16.89 1.85 2.28
N HIS A 306 15.63 2.23 2.46
CA HIS A 306 15.11 2.64 3.75
C HIS A 306 15.21 1.50 4.79
N TYR A 307 15.38 1.84 6.07
CA TYR A 307 15.57 0.86 7.15
C TYR A 307 14.38 -0.10 7.33
N SER A 308 13.21 0.24 6.77
CA SER A 308 12.03 -0.64 6.77
C SER A 308 12.28 -1.96 6.08
N TRP A 309 13.14 -2.04 5.06
CA TRP A 309 13.42 -3.26 4.32
C TRP A 309 14.12 -4.34 5.17
N PRO A 310 15.30 -4.09 5.77
CA PRO A 310 15.94 -5.09 6.63
C PRO A 310 15.09 -5.41 7.87
N LYS A 311 14.38 -4.41 8.43
CA LYS A 311 13.42 -4.60 9.53
C LYS A 311 12.28 -5.55 9.13
N GLY A 312 11.69 -5.34 7.95
CA GLY A 312 10.59 -6.15 7.45
C GLY A 312 11.00 -7.59 7.20
N CYS A 313 12.15 -7.82 6.57
CA CYS A 313 12.71 -9.17 6.40
C CYS A 313 12.92 -9.89 7.74
N ALA A 314 13.37 -9.17 8.78
CA ALA A 314 13.50 -9.74 10.12
C ALA A 314 12.14 -10.11 10.73
N ILE A 315 11.15 -9.22 10.66
CA ILE A 315 9.80 -9.44 11.19
C ILE A 315 9.12 -10.65 10.55
N VAL A 316 9.20 -10.82 9.23
CA VAL A 316 8.54 -11.93 8.53
C VAL A 316 9.32 -13.26 8.57
N GLY A 317 10.42 -13.34 9.32
CA GLY A 317 11.22 -14.56 9.43
C GLY A 317 12.05 -14.90 8.19
N ILE A 318 12.30 -13.95 7.28
CA ILE A 318 13.30 -14.09 6.22
C ILE A 318 14.71 -13.87 6.79
N GLY A 319 14.83 -12.98 7.78
CA GLY A 319 16.12 -12.54 8.33
C GLY A 319 16.74 -11.42 7.49
N SER A 320 17.16 -10.35 8.15
CA SER A 320 17.79 -9.18 7.48
C SER A 320 19.04 -9.56 6.68
N GLY A 321 19.76 -10.61 7.08
CA GLY A 321 20.91 -11.14 6.35
C GLY A 321 20.58 -11.70 4.95
N ASN A 322 19.31 -11.97 4.64
CA ASN A 322 18.87 -12.42 3.31
C ASN A 322 18.37 -11.29 2.40
N LEU A 323 18.30 -10.05 2.91
CA LEU A 323 18.28 -8.84 2.08
C LEU A 323 19.72 -8.50 1.69
N LYS A 324 20.00 -8.46 0.39
CA LYS A 324 21.32 -8.15 -0.15
C LYS A 324 21.27 -6.78 -0.80
N SER A 325 22.05 -5.86 -0.27
CA SER A 325 22.23 -4.54 -0.85
C SER A 325 22.99 -4.65 -2.18
N VAL A 326 22.45 -4.02 -3.21
CA VAL A 326 23.10 -3.83 -4.51
C VAL A 326 23.79 -2.45 -4.48
N PRO A 327 25.06 -2.33 -4.88
CA PRO A 327 25.74 -1.05 -4.99
C PRO A 327 24.98 -0.05 -5.87
N VAL A 328 25.26 1.23 -5.64
CA VAL A 328 24.71 2.34 -6.41
C VAL A 328 25.74 2.98 -7.33
N ASP A 329 25.25 3.64 -8.38
CA ASP A 329 26.02 4.52 -9.25
C ASP A 329 26.32 5.88 -8.58
N TYR A 330 27.03 6.76 -9.29
CA TYR A 330 27.36 8.10 -8.80
C TYR A 330 26.16 9.03 -8.60
N ALA A 331 24.97 8.65 -9.10
CA ALA A 331 23.72 9.35 -8.87
C ALA A 331 22.86 8.71 -7.75
N ALA A 332 23.46 7.81 -6.96
CA ALA A 332 22.82 7.08 -5.86
C ALA A 332 21.65 6.17 -6.30
N ARG A 333 21.64 5.75 -7.57
CA ARG A 333 20.67 4.80 -8.14
C ARG A 333 21.27 3.40 -8.17
N LEU A 334 20.44 2.37 -8.05
CA LEU A 334 20.86 0.97 -8.19
C LEU A 334 21.69 0.76 -9.47
N ASP A 335 22.90 0.19 -9.32
CA ASP A 335 23.74 -0.17 -10.46
C ASP A 335 23.24 -1.47 -11.09
N ILE A 336 22.71 -1.36 -12.31
CA ILE A 336 22.15 -2.49 -13.05
C ILE A 336 23.19 -3.59 -13.35
N ASN A 337 24.46 -3.23 -13.53
CA ASN A 337 25.52 -4.19 -13.80
C ASN A 337 25.87 -5.00 -12.56
N GLU A 338 25.81 -4.38 -11.38
CA GLU A 338 26.00 -5.08 -10.11
C GLU A 338 24.81 -6.00 -9.81
N LEU A 339 23.57 -5.56 -10.11
CA LEU A 339 22.39 -6.41 -10.02
C LEU A 339 22.52 -7.65 -10.93
N ASP A 340 22.96 -7.47 -12.18
CA ASP A 340 23.21 -8.57 -13.12
C ASP A 340 24.22 -9.59 -12.55
N LYS A 341 25.35 -9.12 -12.01
CA LYS A 341 26.37 -9.99 -11.40
C LYS A 341 25.81 -10.84 -10.25
N VAL A 342 25.03 -10.24 -9.34
CA VAL A 342 24.46 -10.99 -8.21
C VAL A 342 23.35 -11.94 -8.64
N LEU A 343 22.51 -11.58 -9.61
CA LEU A 343 21.51 -12.49 -10.18
C LEU A 343 22.15 -13.66 -10.92
N ALA A 344 23.25 -13.44 -11.66
CA ALA A 344 24.01 -14.51 -12.31
C ALA A 344 24.59 -15.50 -11.28
N LYS A 345 25.01 -15.00 -10.11
CA LYS A 345 25.44 -15.84 -8.99
C LYS A 345 24.27 -16.66 -8.41
N CYS A 346 23.08 -16.08 -8.28
CA CYS A 346 21.87 -16.79 -7.85
C CYS A 346 21.54 -17.97 -8.79
N VAL A 347 21.58 -17.75 -10.10
CA VAL A 347 21.37 -18.82 -11.11
C VAL A 347 22.37 -19.95 -10.94
N ARG A 348 23.68 -19.64 -10.90
CA ARG A 348 24.74 -20.66 -10.74
C ARG A 348 24.58 -21.47 -9.46
N ASN A 349 24.08 -20.84 -8.40
CA ASN A 349 23.92 -21.44 -7.09
C ASN A 349 22.56 -22.11 -6.86
N LYS A 350 21.64 -22.06 -7.84
CA LYS A 350 20.23 -22.43 -7.68
C LYS A 350 19.59 -21.79 -6.43
N GLN A 351 19.86 -20.51 -6.19
CA GLN A 351 19.30 -19.74 -5.08
C GLN A 351 18.22 -18.80 -5.61
N ALA A 352 16.98 -19.03 -5.21
CA ALA A 352 15.84 -18.26 -5.71
C ALA A 352 15.81 -16.83 -5.14
N VAL A 353 15.02 -15.97 -5.78
CA VAL A 353 14.90 -14.55 -5.43
C VAL A 353 13.44 -14.23 -5.17
N TYR A 354 13.12 -13.68 -4.01
CA TYR A 354 11.78 -13.19 -3.67
C TYR A 354 11.43 -12.00 -4.55
N ALA A 355 12.18 -10.91 -4.41
CA ALA A 355 11.96 -9.69 -5.14
C ALA A 355 13.25 -8.86 -5.33
N VAL A 356 13.16 -7.93 -6.28
CA VAL A 356 14.06 -6.79 -6.43
C VAL A 356 13.26 -5.51 -6.17
N VAL A 357 13.75 -4.68 -5.26
CA VAL A 357 13.17 -3.36 -4.96
C VAL A 357 13.79 -2.32 -5.87
N ALA A 358 12.96 -1.56 -6.57
CA ALA A 358 13.32 -0.31 -7.23
C ALA A 358 12.89 0.86 -6.35
N ILE A 359 13.82 1.67 -5.86
CA ILE A 359 13.51 2.83 -5.04
C ILE A 359 13.13 3.99 -5.96
N MET A 360 11.91 4.49 -5.84
CA MET A 360 11.39 5.62 -6.60
C MET A 360 11.38 6.84 -5.68
N GLY A 361 12.55 7.50 -5.56
CA GLY A 361 12.77 8.62 -4.64
C GLY A 361 13.45 8.18 -3.35
N SER A 362 14.77 8.02 -3.38
CA SER A 362 15.57 7.67 -2.19
C SER A 362 15.45 8.73 -1.09
N THR A 363 15.55 8.28 0.18
CA THR A 363 15.34 9.15 1.34
C THR A 363 16.32 10.33 1.41
N GLU A 364 17.60 10.08 1.07
CA GLU A 364 18.67 11.08 1.26
C GLU A 364 18.92 11.94 0.00
N GLN A 365 18.66 11.41 -1.21
CA GLN A 365 19.00 12.09 -2.46
C GLN A 365 17.80 12.34 -3.39
N GLY A 366 16.63 11.76 -3.10
CA GLY A 366 15.51 11.75 -4.03
C GLY A 366 15.81 10.98 -5.33
N ALA A 367 16.75 10.04 -5.31
CA ALA A 367 17.19 9.32 -6.49
C ALA A 367 16.13 8.29 -6.93
N CYS A 368 15.99 8.09 -8.24
CA CYS A 368 15.09 7.09 -8.83
C CYS A 368 15.91 5.96 -9.46
N ASP A 369 15.73 4.74 -8.97
CA ASP A 369 16.34 3.54 -9.53
C ASP A 369 15.85 3.28 -10.96
N PRO A 370 16.66 2.62 -11.82
CA PRO A 370 16.32 2.38 -13.22
C PRO A 370 15.30 1.22 -13.36
N LEU A 371 14.03 1.49 -13.02
CA LEU A 371 12.94 0.50 -13.04
C LEU A 371 12.80 -0.21 -14.39
N THR A 372 12.90 0.53 -15.50
CA THR A 372 12.85 -0.04 -16.85
C THR A 372 13.94 -1.09 -17.06
N ASP A 373 15.17 -0.80 -16.64
CA ASP A 373 16.29 -1.72 -16.81
C ASP A 373 16.13 -2.95 -15.91
N ILE A 374 15.58 -2.80 -14.71
CA ILE A 374 15.26 -3.92 -13.80
C ILE A 374 14.21 -4.85 -14.43
N VAL A 375 13.18 -4.29 -15.08
CA VAL A 375 12.15 -5.08 -15.79
C VAL A 375 12.76 -5.85 -16.96
N VAL A 376 13.54 -5.18 -17.80
CA VAL A 376 14.25 -5.81 -18.93
C VAL A 376 15.19 -6.91 -18.45
N LEU A 377 15.89 -6.68 -17.34
CA LEU A 377 16.78 -7.67 -16.73
C LEU A 377 15.99 -8.89 -16.25
N ARG A 378 14.85 -8.70 -15.55
CA ARG A 378 13.97 -9.81 -15.14
C ARG A 378 13.53 -10.63 -16.34
N GLU A 379 13.06 -9.99 -17.41
CA GLU A 379 12.63 -10.70 -18.62
C GLU A 379 13.75 -11.54 -19.24
N ARG A 380 14.95 -10.98 -19.34
CA ARG A 380 16.13 -11.68 -19.83
C ARG A 380 16.45 -12.91 -18.98
N TYR A 381 16.39 -12.78 -17.65
CA TYR A 381 16.66 -13.89 -16.72
C TYR A 381 15.59 -14.98 -16.76
N GLN A 382 14.33 -14.59 -16.92
CA GLN A 382 13.22 -15.53 -17.11
C GLN A 382 13.43 -16.36 -18.37
N ARG A 383 13.68 -15.71 -19.52
CA ARG A 383 13.87 -16.38 -20.82
C ARG A 383 15.12 -17.26 -20.84
N ARG A 384 16.25 -16.77 -20.34
CA ARG A 384 17.56 -17.44 -20.51
C ARG A 384 17.88 -18.46 -19.43
N TYR A 385 17.43 -18.24 -18.20
CA TYR A 385 17.85 -19.03 -17.04
C TYR A 385 16.68 -19.60 -16.24
N GLY A 386 15.43 -19.24 -16.57
CA GLY A 386 14.26 -19.65 -15.80
C GLY A 386 14.25 -19.08 -14.38
N LEU A 387 14.91 -17.94 -14.13
CA LEU A 387 14.86 -17.23 -12.85
C LEU A 387 13.79 -16.12 -12.92
N SER A 388 12.87 -16.09 -11.95
CA SER A 388 11.86 -15.02 -11.83
C SER A 388 11.76 -14.49 -10.40
N PHE A 389 11.37 -13.23 -10.28
CA PHE A 389 11.24 -12.50 -9.03
C PHE A 389 10.17 -11.41 -9.14
N VAL A 390 9.60 -11.03 -7.99
CA VAL A 390 8.71 -9.88 -7.88
C VAL A 390 9.53 -8.59 -8.07
N ILE A 391 8.95 -7.57 -8.69
CA ILE A 391 9.53 -6.22 -8.68
C ILE A 391 8.62 -5.39 -7.78
N HIS A 392 9.19 -4.77 -6.75
CA HIS A 392 8.49 -3.82 -5.89
C HIS A 392 9.06 -2.43 -6.12
N ALA A 393 8.21 -1.45 -6.43
CA ALA A 393 8.62 -0.06 -6.48
C ALA A 393 8.38 0.58 -5.10
N ASP A 394 9.45 0.89 -4.37
CA ASP A 394 9.35 1.68 -3.14
C ASP A 394 9.17 3.15 -3.51
N ALA A 395 7.91 3.57 -3.65
CA ALA A 395 7.52 4.90 -4.08
C ALA A 395 6.93 5.73 -2.93
N ALA A 396 7.33 5.47 -1.68
CA ALA A 396 6.84 6.19 -0.51
C ALA A 396 7.00 7.72 -0.63
N TRP A 397 8.11 8.17 -1.23
CA TRP A 397 8.36 9.58 -1.53
C TRP A 397 8.00 9.94 -2.98
N GLY A 398 8.49 9.16 -3.95
CA GLY A 398 8.38 9.50 -5.37
C GLY A 398 7.01 9.23 -6.02
N GLY A 399 6.09 8.53 -5.36
CA GLY A 399 4.83 8.07 -5.96
C GLY A 399 3.99 9.21 -6.53
N TYR A 400 3.73 10.24 -5.72
CA TYR A 400 2.92 11.39 -6.12
C TYR A 400 3.57 12.24 -7.24
N PHE A 401 4.88 12.16 -7.47
CA PHE A 401 5.52 12.88 -8.58
C PHE A 401 5.07 12.37 -9.95
N ARG A 402 4.48 11.18 -10.05
CA ARG A 402 3.89 10.71 -11.31
C ARG A 402 2.74 11.61 -11.78
N THR A 403 2.06 12.33 -10.90
CA THR A 403 1.04 13.32 -11.28
C THR A 403 1.57 14.41 -12.22
N MET A 404 2.88 14.67 -12.21
CA MET A 404 3.52 15.61 -13.15
C MET A 404 3.62 15.06 -14.59
N LEU A 405 3.33 13.77 -14.80
CA LEU A 405 3.37 13.09 -16.11
C LEU A 405 1.97 12.83 -16.67
N ILE A 406 0.92 13.08 -15.89
CA ILE A 406 -0.48 12.85 -16.26
C ILE A 406 -1.08 14.21 -16.59
N GLU A 407 -1.79 14.33 -17.71
CA GLU A 407 -2.55 15.54 -17.99
C GLU A 407 -3.75 15.65 -17.02
N PRO A 408 -4.05 16.85 -16.47
CA PRO A 408 -5.12 17.04 -15.48
C PRO A 408 -6.53 16.64 -15.93
#